data_AF-A0A3M2GF00-F1
#
_entry.id   AF-A0A3M2GF00-F1
#
_cell.length_a   1.000
_cell.length_b   1.000
_cell.length_c   1.000
_cell.angle_alpha   90.00
_cell.angle_beta   90.00
_cell.angle_gamma   90.00
#
_symmetry.space_group_name_H-M   'P 1'
#
loop_
_entity.id
_entity.type
_entity.pdbx_description
1 polymer ?
#
loop_
_entity_poly.entity_id
_entity_poly.type
_entity_poly.pdbx_seq_one_letter_code
_entity_poly.pdbx_strand_id
1 'polypeptide(L)'
;MESGLSTTFIISCRNLDGVGSSLSLIFGHVHCILSPSRGDWKPYSIYRVGVFITMSKVVLVQGSLGKDSKTAIVLEHIATLLVSHGIETEILDLRHLDLEFCDGRPLSAYNQDMQHAYAVLESADAYVLGMPVYQYSFSGVLKNFLDITTGAMRDKFAGIVCTAGGQGSYLASAELMKVLSFEVNVMSVQPTVYTSSASFQEGVLVDEKVRSKIEQLVQSLLRFLS
;
A
#
# COMPACT_ATOMS: atom_id res chain seq x y z
N MET A 1 25.77 -3.78 -17.23
CA MET A 1 25.92 -5.09 -16.56
C MET A 1 24.73 -5.23 -15.65
N GLU A 2 23.64 -5.81 -16.17
CA GLU A 2 22.43 -6.08 -15.40
C GLU A 2 22.68 -7.29 -14.51
N SER A 3 22.62 -7.09 -13.19
CA SER A 3 22.63 -8.15 -12.19
C SER A 3 21.19 -8.54 -11.87
N GLY A 4 20.63 -9.46 -12.66
CA GLY A 4 19.33 -10.06 -12.39
C GLY A 4 19.40 -10.99 -11.18
N LEU A 5 18.69 -10.64 -10.11
CA LEU A 5 18.42 -11.53 -8.98
C LEU A 5 17.48 -12.63 -9.45
N SER A 6 18.03 -13.83 -9.69
CA SER A 6 17.27 -15.04 -10.00
C SER A 6 16.69 -15.63 -8.72
N THR A 7 15.48 -15.20 -8.32
CA THR A 7 14.74 -15.84 -7.24
C THR A 7 14.27 -17.22 -7.70
N THR A 8 14.91 -18.27 -7.18
CA THR A 8 14.57 -19.67 -7.50
C THR A 8 13.39 -20.10 -6.64
N PHE A 9 12.21 -20.27 -7.24
CA PHE A 9 11.07 -20.90 -6.57
C PHE A 9 11.16 -22.42 -6.71
N ILE A 10 11.28 -23.13 -5.58
CA ILE A 10 11.17 -24.59 -5.54
C ILE A 10 9.68 -24.93 -5.42
N ILE A 11 9.04 -25.28 -6.53
CA ILE A 11 7.69 -25.86 -6.52
C ILE A 11 7.83 -27.35 -6.21
N SER A 12 7.44 -27.78 -5.01
CA SER A 12 7.35 -29.20 -4.67
C SER A 12 6.13 -29.81 -5.35
N CYS A 13 6.32 -30.46 -6.50
CA CYS A 13 5.30 -31.35 -7.06
C CYS A 13 5.27 -32.63 -6.22
N ARG A 14 4.22 -32.81 -5.40
CA ARG A 14 3.89 -34.14 -4.87
C ARG A 14 3.19 -34.93 -5.97
N ASN A 15 3.88 -35.91 -6.54
CA ASN A 15 3.18 -37.02 -7.19
C ASN A 15 2.37 -37.78 -6.14
N LEU A 16 1.20 -38.29 -6.52
CA LEU A 16 0.36 -39.15 -5.67
C LEU A 16 1.07 -40.47 -5.28
N ASP A 17 2.22 -40.77 -5.88
CA ASP A 17 2.99 -42.01 -5.67
C ASP A 17 4.41 -41.72 -5.16
N GLY A 18 4.55 -41.13 -3.97
CA GLY A 18 5.64 -41.39 -3.01
C GLY A 18 7.13 -41.27 -3.39
N VAL A 19 7.55 -40.83 -4.58
CA VAL A 19 8.97 -40.74 -4.96
C VAL A 19 9.31 -39.33 -5.43
N GLY A 20 10.17 -38.65 -4.67
CA GLY A 20 10.59 -37.27 -4.93
C GLY A 20 11.73 -37.19 -5.96
N SER A 21 11.59 -36.29 -6.92
CA SER A 21 12.68 -35.82 -7.79
C SER A 21 12.67 -34.29 -7.81
N SER A 22 13.82 -33.66 -7.56
CA SER A 22 13.98 -32.20 -7.65
C SER A 22 14.12 -31.76 -9.11
N LEU A 23 13.38 -30.72 -9.51
CA LEU A 23 13.59 -30.01 -10.77
C LEU A 23 13.89 -28.54 -10.49
N SER A 24 14.93 -28.01 -11.14
CA SER A 24 15.23 -26.58 -11.21
C SER A 24 14.63 -25.98 -12.49
N LEU A 25 13.93 -24.85 -12.35
CA LEU A 25 13.36 -24.08 -13.45
C LEU A 25 14.36 -23.03 -13.95
N ILE A 26 14.63 -23.01 -15.25
CA ILE A 26 15.15 -21.85 -15.97
C ILE A 26 14.13 -21.52 -17.06
N PHE A 27 13.85 -20.22 -17.26
CA PHE A 27 12.87 -19.69 -18.20
C PHE A 27 12.83 -20.42 -19.55
N GLY A 28 11.64 -20.81 -19.97
CA GLY A 28 11.34 -21.28 -21.33
C GLY A 28 11.29 -22.81 -21.49
N HIS A 29 10.07 -23.32 -21.71
CA HIS A 29 9.73 -24.70 -22.09
C HIS A 29 10.11 -25.81 -21.09
N VAL A 30 9.09 -26.44 -20.52
CA VAL A 30 9.25 -27.69 -19.77
C VAL A 30 9.51 -28.82 -20.78
N HIS A 31 10.77 -29.21 -20.94
CA HIS A 31 11.12 -30.47 -21.59
C HIS A 31 11.25 -31.56 -20.51
N CYS A 32 10.21 -32.39 -20.34
CA CYS A 32 10.35 -33.64 -19.60
C CYS A 32 11.04 -34.67 -20.50
N ILE A 33 12.26 -35.08 -20.15
CA ILE A 33 12.88 -36.30 -20.69
C ILE A 33 12.64 -37.39 -19.65
N LEU A 34 11.69 -38.29 -19.92
CA LEU A 34 11.51 -39.54 -19.17
C LEU A 34 12.00 -40.71 -20.03
N SER A 35 12.84 -41.56 -19.43
CA SER A 35 13.40 -42.76 -20.06
C SER A 35 12.32 -43.83 -20.33
N PRO A 36 12.35 -44.53 -21.48
CA PRO A 36 11.26 -45.40 -21.87
C PRO A 36 11.39 -46.79 -21.24
N SER A 37 10.39 -47.20 -20.46
CA SER A 37 10.04 -48.62 -20.42
C SER A 37 8.53 -48.79 -20.27
N ARG A 38 7.95 -49.38 -21.32
CA ARG A 38 6.55 -49.84 -21.50
C ARG A 38 5.58 -48.77 -21.99
N GLY A 39 5.09 -49.04 -23.20
CA GLY A 39 4.18 -48.18 -23.94
C GLY A 39 2.78 -48.19 -23.35
N ASP A 40 2.25 -46.98 -23.22
CA ASP A 40 0.89 -46.61 -23.62
C ASP A 40 0.82 -45.07 -23.53
N TRP A 41 0.58 -44.40 -24.65
CA TRP A 41 0.54 -42.94 -24.73
C TRP A 41 -0.91 -42.46 -24.62
N LYS A 42 -1.24 -41.71 -23.55
CA LYS A 42 -2.44 -40.86 -23.51
C LYS A 42 -2.03 -39.39 -23.58
N PRO A 43 -2.68 -38.55 -24.40
CA PRO A 43 -2.36 -37.13 -24.44
C PRO A 43 -2.81 -36.46 -23.13
N TYR A 44 -1.87 -35.92 -22.37
CA TYR A 44 -2.19 -35.01 -21.26
C TYR A 44 -2.22 -33.58 -21.80
N SER A 45 -3.31 -32.87 -21.49
CA SER A 45 -3.45 -31.44 -21.77
C SER A 45 -2.41 -30.65 -20.99
N ILE A 46 -1.57 -29.89 -21.69
CA ILE A 46 -0.61 -28.97 -21.07
C ILE A 46 -1.41 -27.79 -20.52
N TYR A 47 -1.59 -27.75 -19.20
CA TYR A 47 -2.14 -26.56 -18.54
C TYR A 47 -1.02 -25.53 -18.44
N ARG A 48 -1.15 -24.45 -19.21
CA ARG A 48 -0.26 -23.29 -19.14
C ARG A 48 -0.55 -22.58 -17.82
N VAL A 49 0.24 -22.84 -16.78
CA VAL A 49 0.16 -22.07 -15.53
C VAL A 49 0.70 -20.69 -15.82
N GLY A 50 -0.20 -19.75 -16.13
CA GLY A 50 0.14 -18.34 -16.22
C GLY A 50 0.41 -17.83 -14.81
N VAL A 51 1.64 -17.41 -14.54
CA VAL A 51 1.92 -16.56 -13.37
C VAL A 51 1.36 -15.18 -13.73
N PHE A 52 0.21 -14.83 -13.16
CA PHE A 52 -0.29 -13.47 -13.19
C PHE A 52 0.56 -12.66 -12.22
N ILE A 53 1.52 -11.88 -12.73
CA ILE A 53 2.21 -10.88 -11.92
C ILE A 53 1.24 -9.71 -11.81
N THR A 54 0.45 -9.67 -10.74
CA THR A 54 -0.34 -8.48 -10.41
C THR A 54 0.62 -7.45 -9.81
N MET A 55 0.70 -6.25 -10.41
CA MET A 55 1.43 -5.15 -9.79
C MET A 55 0.67 -4.69 -8.55
N SER A 56 1.34 -4.61 -7.39
CA SER A 56 0.73 -4.09 -6.19
C SER A 56 0.39 -2.61 -6.35
N LYS A 57 -0.78 -2.20 -5.85
CA LYS A 57 -1.24 -0.81 -5.86
C LYS A 57 -1.24 -0.21 -4.45
N VAL A 58 -0.67 0.97 -4.30
CA VAL A 58 -0.71 1.76 -3.06
C VAL A 58 -1.39 3.09 -3.31
N VAL A 59 -2.43 3.39 -2.52
CA VAL A 59 -3.11 4.69 -2.54
C VAL A 59 -2.65 5.54 -1.37
N LEU A 60 -2.17 6.75 -1.66
CA LEU A 60 -1.78 7.73 -0.66
C LEU A 60 -2.93 8.73 -0.50
N VAL A 61 -3.50 8.82 0.70
CA VAL A 61 -4.57 9.78 1.00
C VAL A 61 -3.95 11.06 1.54
N GLN A 62 -4.05 12.15 0.78
CA GLN A 62 -3.67 13.48 1.24
C GLN A 62 -4.86 14.08 2.00
N GLY A 63 -4.74 14.16 3.32
CA GLY A 63 -5.82 14.60 4.21
C GLY A 63 -5.75 16.06 4.67
N SER A 64 -5.01 16.93 3.96
CA SER A 64 -4.77 18.32 4.37
C SER A 64 -5.33 19.30 3.35
N LEU A 65 -6.34 20.08 3.75
CA LEU A 65 -6.97 21.06 2.85
C LEU A 65 -6.16 22.36 2.63
N GLY A 66 -5.00 22.48 3.26
CA GLY A 66 -4.13 23.64 3.07
C GLY A 66 -3.58 23.74 1.65
N LYS A 67 -3.54 24.96 1.10
CA LYS A 67 -2.95 25.21 -0.23
C LYS A 67 -1.47 24.80 -0.26
N ASP A 68 -0.71 25.24 0.74
CA ASP A 68 0.72 24.91 0.91
C ASP A 68 0.92 23.73 1.87
N SER A 69 0.30 22.60 1.54
CA SER A 69 0.28 21.44 2.43
C SER A 69 1.63 20.75 2.54
N LYS A 70 2.23 20.81 3.73
CA LYS A 70 3.38 19.99 4.13
C LYS A 70 3.09 18.49 4.06
N THR A 71 1.83 18.10 4.28
CA THR A 71 1.38 16.72 4.12
C THR A 71 1.54 16.28 2.66
N ALA A 72 1.10 17.10 1.70
CA ALA A 72 1.26 16.81 0.28
C ALA A 72 2.73 16.62 -0.09
N ILE A 73 3.62 17.53 0.35
CA ILE A 73 5.07 17.44 0.07
C ILE A 73 5.66 16.10 0.53
N VAL A 74 5.27 15.60 1.70
CA VAL A 74 5.76 14.32 2.21
C VAL A 74 5.18 13.13 1.44
N LEU A 75 3.90 13.17 1.08
CA LEU A 75 3.28 12.10 0.29
C LEU A 75 3.83 12.02 -1.14
N GLU A 76 4.12 13.14 -1.78
CA GLU A 76 4.80 13.17 -3.09
C GLU A 76 6.18 12.50 -3.04
N HIS A 77 6.93 12.74 -1.96
CA HIS A 77 8.20 12.06 -1.73
C HIS A 77 8.02 10.55 -1.59
N ILE A 78 7.02 10.12 -0.80
CA ILE A 78 6.70 8.70 -0.62
C ILE A 78 6.25 8.06 -1.95
N ALA A 79 5.42 8.75 -2.72
CA ALA A 79 4.95 8.27 -4.01
C ALA A 79 6.11 8.07 -4.99
N THR A 80 7.04 9.02 -5.05
CA THR A 80 8.26 8.90 -5.86
C THR A 80 9.08 7.65 -5.47
N LEU A 81 9.20 7.36 -4.18
CA LEU A 81 9.89 6.16 -3.69
C LEU A 81 9.13 4.87 -4.02
N LEU A 82 7.81 4.84 -3.90
CA LEU A 82 7.01 3.66 -4.24
C LEU A 82 7.09 3.34 -5.74
N VAL A 83 6.97 4.38 -6.58
CA VAL A 83 7.11 4.25 -8.04
C VAL A 83 8.51 3.76 -8.42
N SER A 84 9.57 4.21 -7.75
CA SER A 84 10.93 3.73 -8.03
C SER A 84 11.14 2.25 -7.65
N HIS A 85 10.29 1.67 -6.81
CA HIS A 85 10.24 0.25 -6.49
C HIS A 85 9.25 -0.54 -7.36
N GLY A 86 8.66 0.09 -8.38
CA GLY A 86 7.74 -0.56 -9.32
C GLY A 86 6.32 -0.78 -8.76
N ILE A 87 5.92 -0.02 -7.74
CA ILE A 87 4.57 -0.09 -7.16
C ILE A 87 3.65 0.87 -7.92
N GLU A 88 2.48 0.38 -8.34
CA GLU A 88 1.43 1.26 -8.88
C GLU A 88 0.98 2.20 -7.77
N THR A 89 1.03 3.51 -8.02
CA THR A 89 0.85 4.50 -6.96
C THR A 89 -0.09 5.60 -7.42
N GLU A 90 -1.06 5.91 -6.57
CA GLU A 90 -2.05 6.98 -6.81
C GLU A 90 -2.17 7.86 -5.55
N ILE A 91 -2.17 9.18 -5.72
CA ILE A 91 -2.44 10.13 -4.63
C ILE A 91 -3.90 10.55 -4.73
N LEU A 92 -4.71 10.15 -3.75
CA LEU A 92 -6.07 10.64 -3.58
C LEU A 92 -6.02 11.93 -2.75
N ASP A 93 -6.07 13.07 -3.44
CA ASP A 93 -6.00 14.39 -2.81
C ASP A 93 -7.38 14.92 -2.45
N LEU A 94 -7.67 14.97 -1.14
CA LEU A 94 -8.98 15.39 -0.64
C LEU A 94 -9.29 16.87 -0.93
N ARG A 95 -8.32 17.68 -1.34
CA ARG A 95 -8.55 19.06 -1.81
C ARG A 95 -9.31 19.13 -3.13
N HIS A 96 -9.31 18.05 -3.90
CA HIS A 96 -9.91 17.98 -5.22
C HIS A 96 -11.27 17.28 -5.22
N LEU A 97 -11.75 16.86 -4.04
CA LEU A 97 -13.05 16.24 -3.87
C LEU A 97 -14.03 17.24 -3.27
N ASP A 98 -15.27 17.22 -3.75
CA ASP A 98 -16.41 17.79 -3.05
C ASP A 98 -16.76 16.88 -1.86
N LEU A 99 -16.14 17.15 -0.71
CA LEU A 99 -16.30 16.34 0.49
C LEU A 99 -17.65 16.58 1.15
N GLU A 100 -18.47 15.54 1.24
CA GLU A 100 -19.69 15.54 2.02
C GLU A 100 -19.44 15.06 3.46
N PHE A 101 -20.26 15.52 4.40
CA PHE A 101 -20.16 15.09 5.80
C PHE A 101 -20.85 13.75 6.03
N CYS A 102 -20.24 12.91 6.85
CA CYS A 102 -20.83 11.64 7.25
C CYS A 102 -22.07 11.87 8.12
N ASP A 103 -23.21 11.40 7.64
CA ASP A 103 -24.53 11.43 8.28
C ASP A 103 -25.13 10.01 8.40
N GLY A 104 -24.36 8.97 8.07
CA GLY A 104 -24.74 7.56 8.22
C GLY A 104 -25.62 7.00 7.10
N ARG A 105 -25.88 7.76 6.02
CA ARG A 105 -26.59 7.25 4.84
C ARG A 105 -25.74 6.21 4.08
N PRO A 106 -26.32 5.36 3.22
CA PRO A 106 -25.54 4.40 2.44
C PRO A 106 -24.63 5.11 1.42
N LEU A 107 -23.50 4.47 1.06
CA LEU A 107 -22.51 5.00 0.11
C LEU A 107 -23.14 5.52 -1.19
N SER A 108 -24.14 4.81 -1.72
CA SER A 108 -24.83 5.16 -2.97
C SER A 108 -25.61 6.49 -2.93
N ALA A 109 -25.87 7.02 -1.73
CA ALA A 109 -26.54 8.31 -1.54
C ALA A 109 -25.56 9.49 -1.37
N TYR A 110 -24.26 9.24 -1.30
CA TYR A 110 -23.24 10.29 -1.37
C TYR A 110 -22.99 10.71 -2.83
N ASN A 111 -22.34 11.85 -3.03
CA ASN A 111 -21.98 12.37 -4.35
C ASN A 111 -20.96 11.47 -5.08
N GLN A 112 -20.71 11.80 -6.34
CA GLN A 112 -19.82 11.00 -7.21
C GLN A 112 -18.38 10.98 -6.69
N ASP A 113 -17.89 12.06 -6.09
CA ASP A 113 -16.52 12.15 -5.58
C ASP A 113 -16.29 11.18 -4.42
N MET A 114 -17.25 11.08 -3.48
CA MET A 114 -17.16 10.12 -2.37
C MET A 114 -17.27 8.67 -2.84
N GLN A 115 -18.14 8.39 -3.82
CA GLN A 115 -18.25 7.06 -4.43
C GLN A 115 -16.98 6.68 -5.21
N HIS A 116 -16.40 7.64 -5.93
CA HIS A 116 -15.15 7.46 -6.67
C HIS A 116 -13.99 7.20 -5.72
N ALA A 117 -13.85 8.00 -4.66
CA ALA A 117 -12.83 7.80 -3.64
C ALA A 117 -12.93 6.42 -2.98
N TYR A 118 -14.14 5.94 -2.70
CA TYR A 118 -14.35 4.57 -2.21
C TYR A 118 -13.81 3.53 -3.19
N ALA A 119 -14.14 3.65 -4.48
CA ALA A 119 -13.67 2.72 -5.51
C ALA A 119 -12.14 2.74 -5.68
N VAL A 120 -11.53 3.93 -5.61
CA VAL A 120 -10.06 4.08 -5.63
C VAL A 120 -9.44 3.34 -4.44
N LEU A 121 -9.97 3.53 -3.24
CA LEU A 121 -9.48 2.83 -2.04
C LEU A 121 -9.67 1.32 -2.15
N GLU A 122 -10.81 0.86 -2.65
CA GLU A 122 -11.11 -0.57 -2.78
C GLU A 122 -10.12 -1.27 -3.72
N SER A 123 -9.66 -0.56 -4.77
CA SER A 123 -8.69 -1.06 -5.75
C SER A 123 -7.25 -1.21 -5.23
N ALA A 124 -6.91 -0.62 -4.08
CA ALA A 124 -5.55 -0.62 -3.56
C ALA A 124 -5.26 -1.81 -2.65
N ASP A 125 -4.01 -2.28 -2.61
CA ASP A 125 -3.55 -3.35 -1.72
C ASP A 125 -3.06 -2.81 -0.37
N ALA A 126 -2.57 -1.58 -0.35
CA ALA A 126 -2.19 -0.87 0.87
C ALA A 126 -2.34 0.65 0.73
N TYR A 127 -2.20 1.34 1.85
CA TYR A 127 -2.44 2.77 1.94
C TYR A 127 -1.30 3.52 2.62
N VAL A 128 -1.18 4.82 2.33
CA VAL A 128 -0.48 5.77 3.21
C VAL A 128 -1.41 6.91 3.54
N LEU A 129 -1.77 7.05 4.81
CA LEU A 129 -2.68 8.10 5.28
C LEU A 129 -1.86 9.29 5.78
N GLY A 130 -1.83 10.35 4.97
CA GLY A 130 -1.20 11.61 5.32
C GLY A 130 -2.19 12.62 5.89
N MET A 131 -1.84 13.26 6.99
CA MET A 131 -2.71 14.24 7.64
C MET A 131 -1.97 15.34 8.37
N PRO A 132 -2.57 16.54 8.47
CA PRO A 132 -2.14 17.54 9.42
C PRO A 132 -2.63 17.16 10.83
N VAL A 133 -1.83 17.49 11.85
CA VAL A 133 -2.22 17.32 13.25
C VAL A 133 -2.98 18.56 13.70
N TYR A 134 -4.22 18.37 14.12
CA TYR A 134 -5.06 19.41 14.72
C TYR A 134 -5.58 18.93 16.07
N GLN A 135 -5.54 19.80 17.08
CA GLN A 135 -5.97 19.48 18.45
C GLN A 135 -5.39 18.16 18.99
N TYR A 136 -4.08 17.95 18.77
CA TYR A 136 -3.33 16.76 19.22
C TYR A 136 -3.82 15.42 18.66
N SER A 137 -4.62 15.43 17.59
CA SER A 137 -5.16 14.24 16.93
C SER A 137 -5.10 14.37 15.41
N PHE A 138 -5.61 13.35 14.72
CA PHE A 138 -5.77 13.38 13.27
C PHE A 138 -6.86 14.34 12.83
N SER A 139 -6.71 14.90 11.63
CA SER A 139 -7.60 15.95 11.15
C SER A 139 -9.06 15.50 11.04
N GLY A 140 -9.99 16.40 11.35
CA GLY A 140 -11.43 16.15 11.18
C GLY A 140 -11.82 15.83 9.74
N VAL A 141 -11.09 16.37 8.76
CA VAL A 141 -11.25 16.06 7.34
C VAL A 141 -10.97 14.58 7.08
N LEU A 142 -9.81 14.08 7.53
CA LEU A 142 -9.47 12.66 7.39
C LEU A 142 -10.46 11.77 8.15
N LYS A 143 -10.90 12.16 9.35
CA LYS A 143 -11.92 11.41 10.10
C LYS A 143 -13.23 11.31 9.34
N ASN A 144 -13.76 12.44 8.87
CA ASN A 144 -14.99 12.47 8.08
C ASN A 144 -14.90 11.60 6.83
N PHE A 145 -13.77 11.69 6.12
CA PHE A 145 -13.51 10.87 4.94
C PHE A 145 -13.51 9.37 5.26
N LEU A 146 -12.82 8.96 6.32
CA LEU A 146 -12.78 7.57 6.77
C LEU A 146 -14.17 7.08 7.22
N ASP A 147 -14.96 7.90 7.91
CA ASP A 147 -16.30 7.52 8.35
C ASP A 147 -17.23 7.12 7.18
N ILE A 148 -16.97 7.61 5.97
CA ILE A 148 -17.71 7.26 4.75
C ILE A 148 -17.05 6.10 4.00
N THR A 149 -15.71 6.04 3.97
CA THR A 149 -14.96 5.19 3.03
C THR A 149 -14.31 3.94 3.63
N THR A 150 -14.32 3.79 4.95
CA THR A 150 -13.60 2.72 5.67
C THR A 150 -13.97 1.30 5.24
N GLY A 151 -15.17 1.07 4.71
CA GLY A 151 -15.56 -0.23 4.15
C GLY A 151 -14.61 -0.74 3.05
N ALA A 152 -13.97 0.16 2.31
CA ALA A 152 -13.08 -0.16 1.19
C ALA A 152 -11.69 -0.69 1.63
N MET A 153 -11.34 -0.49 2.91
CA MET A 153 -9.98 -0.67 3.41
C MET A 153 -9.77 -1.92 4.27
N ARG A 154 -10.82 -2.70 4.56
CA ARG A 154 -10.73 -3.83 5.50
C ARG A 154 -9.65 -4.83 5.11
N ASP A 155 -9.03 -5.40 6.14
CA ASP A 155 -8.03 -6.48 6.05
C ASP A 155 -6.76 -6.10 5.25
N LYS A 156 -6.49 -4.80 5.12
CA LYS A 156 -5.31 -4.25 4.42
C LYS A 156 -4.39 -3.50 5.38
N PHE A 157 -3.31 -2.96 4.82
CA PHE A 157 -2.24 -2.30 5.57
C PHE A 157 -2.23 -0.79 5.31
N ALA A 158 -1.90 0.00 6.33
CA ALA A 158 -1.76 1.45 6.18
C ALA A 158 -0.53 2.02 6.89
N GLY A 159 0.29 2.75 6.15
CA GLY A 159 1.27 3.68 6.70
C GLY A 159 0.63 4.98 7.18
N ILE A 160 1.23 5.64 8.18
CA ILE A 160 0.71 6.91 8.72
C ILE A 160 1.78 8.01 8.62
N VAL A 161 1.38 9.15 8.08
CA VAL A 161 2.19 10.37 7.98
C VAL A 161 1.46 11.51 8.69
N CYS A 162 2.10 12.07 9.71
CA CYS A 162 1.60 13.22 10.46
C CYS A 162 2.46 14.45 10.16
N THR A 163 1.81 15.59 9.92
CA THR A 163 2.49 16.90 9.82
C THR A 163 1.91 17.86 10.83
N ALA A 164 2.73 18.39 11.73
CA ALA A 164 2.30 19.26 12.82
C ALA A 164 2.96 20.64 12.76
N GLY A 165 2.38 21.60 13.48
CA GLY A 165 3.00 22.92 13.66
C GLY A 165 4.32 22.85 14.46
N GLY A 166 4.39 21.97 15.46
CA GLY A 166 5.53 21.79 16.36
C GLY A 166 5.72 20.33 16.79
N GLN A 167 6.62 20.08 17.75
CA GLN A 167 7.04 18.72 18.14
C GLN A 167 6.16 18.06 19.22
N GLY A 168 5.29 18.82 19.89
CA GLY A 168 4.55 18.36 21.08
C GLY A 168 3.41 17.38 20.82
N SER A 169 3.10 17.05 19.56
CA SER A 169 1.93 16.22 19.20
C SER A 169 2.31 14.89 18.53
N TYR A 170 3.51 14.38 18.83
CA TYR A 170 4.03 13.14 18.25
C TYR A 170 3.06 11.93 18.33
N LEU A 171 2.28 11.86 19.41
CA LEU A 171 1.30 10.78 19.65
C LEU A 171 -0.02 10.95 18.88
N ALA A 172 -0.19 11.98 18.05
CA ALA A 172 -1.43 12.18 17.28
C ALA A 172 -1.77 10.99 16.36
N SER A 173 -0.76 10.25 15.91
CA SER A 173 -0.95 9.02 15.12
C SER A 173 -1.63 7.89 15.90
N ALA A 174 -1.55 7.88 17.24
CA ALA A 174 -2.10 6.81 18.07
C ALA A 174 -3.64 6.74 17.99
N GLU A 175 -4.32 7.87 17.93
CA GLU A 175 -5.79 7.89 17.78
C GLU A 175 -6.23 7.35 16.42
N LEU A 176 -5.51 7.66 15.35
CA LEU A 176 -5.78 7.07 14.04
C LEU A 176 -5.52 5.56 14.06
N MET A 177 -4.43 5.10 14.66
CA MET A 177 -4.15 3.65 14.78
C MET A 177 -5.27 2.90 15.50
N LYS A 178 -5.87 3.48 16.56
CA LYS A 178 -7.01 2.88 17.25
C LYS A 178 -8.19 2.70 16.30
N VAL A 179 -8.56 3.76 15.56
CA VAL A 179 -9.65 3.69 14.58
C VAL A 179 -9.35 2.63 13.52
N LEU A 180 -8.17 2.65 12.92
CA LEU A 180 -7.79 1.66 11.90
C LEU A 180 -7.84 0.23 12.43
N SER A 181 -7.29 -0.01 13.62
CA SER A 181 -7.18 -1.38 14.15
C SER A 181 -8.51 -1.94 14.63
N PHE A 182 -9.31 -1.14 15.36
CA PHE A 182 -10.49 -1.63 16.06
C PHE A 182 -11.79 -1.44 15.29
N GLU A 183 -11.90 -0.40 14.46
CA GLU A 183 -13.13 -0.13 13.69
C GLU A 183 -13.03 -0.62 12.24
N VAL A 184 -11.84 -0.54 11.63
CA VAL A 184 -11.66 -0.80 10.19
C VAL A 184 -10.99 -2.13 9.90
N ASN A 185 -10.38 -2.77 10.91
CA ASN A 185 -9.52 -3.94 10.74
C ASN A 185 -8.39 -3.71 9.71
N VAL A 186 -7.76 -2.54 9.81
CA VAL A 186 -6.58 -2.14 9.03
C VAL A 186 -5.37 -2.17 9.95
N MET A 187 -4.35 -2.92 9.55
CA MET A 187 -3.12 -2.99 10.32
C MET A 187 -2.20 -1.82 9.99
N SER A 188 -1.85 -1.04 11.01
CA SER A 188 -0.95 0.10 10.86
C SER A 188 0.51 -0.35 10.73
N VAL A 189 1.18 0.11 9.68
CA VAL A 189 2.59 -0.20 9.39
C VAL A 189 3.51 0.80 10.10
N GLN A 190 4.56 0.29 10.74
CA GLN A 190 5.57 1.08 11.45
C GLN A 190 6.87 1.22 10.64
N PRO A 191 7.65 2.30 10.81
CA PRO A 191 7.40 3.42 11.71
C PRO A 191 6.40 4.43 11.14
N THR A 192 5.71 5.18 12.01
CA THR A 192 5.02 6.39 11.57
C THR A 192 5.98 7.53 11.25
N VAL A 193 5.65 8.29 10.22
CA VAL A 193 6.39 9.50 9.86
C VAL A 193 5.73 10.68 10.56
N TYR A 194 6.50 11.44 11.32
CA TYR A 194 6.05 12.68 11.95
C TYR A 194 6.96 13.81 11.52
N THR A 195 6.36 14.91 11.08
CA THR A 195 7.08 16.13 10.70
C THR A 195 6.56 17.32 11.49
N SER A 196 7.44 18.29 11.70
CA SER A 196 7.05 19.59 12.27
C SER A 196 7.33 20.70 11.27
N SER A 197 6.98 21.95 11.60
CA SER A 197 7.34 23.07 10.73
C SER A 197 8.83 23.22 10.49
N ALA A 198 9.66 22.84 11.45
CA ALA A 198 11.13 22.90 11.35
C ALA A 198 11.71 21.85 10.39
N SER A 199 10.91 20.85 9.97
CA SER A 199 11.37 19.83 9.03
C SER A 199 11.45 20.35 7.59
N PHE A 200 10.94 21.56 7.32
CA PHE A 200 10.83 22.13 5.99
C PHE A 200 11.53 23.49 5.89
N GLN A 201 12.10 23.77 4.73
CA GLN A 201 12.65 25.07 4.36
C GLN A 201 12.15 25.42 2.95
N GLU A 202 11.51 26.58 2.79
CA GLU A 202 11.00 27.06 1.49
C GLU A 202 10.12 26.04 0.73
N GLY A 203 9.29 25.28 1.46
CA GLY A 203 8.42 24.25 0.87
C GLY A 203 9.12 22.94 0.54
N VAL A 204 10.39 22.79 0.89
CA VAL A 204 11.18 21.57 0.68
C VAL A 204 11.38 20.85 2.02
N LEU A 205 11.14 19.55 2.06
CA LEU A 205 11.48 18.71 3.21
C LEU A 205 13.01 18.59 3.30
N VAL A 206 13.64 19.14 4.35
CA VAL A 206 15.12 19.16 4.52
C VAL A 206 15.63 18.31 5.68
N ASP A 207 14.73 17.79 6.52
CA ASP A 207 15.08 17.00 7.70
C ASP A 207 15.47 15.57 7.32
N GLU A 208 16.77 15.27 7.41
CA GLU A 208 17.33 13.94 7.10
C GLU A 208 16.78 12.81 7.97
N LYS A 209 16.42 13.10 9.23
CA LYS A 209 15.82 12.08 10.11
C LYS A 209 14.42 11.71 9.64
N VAL A 210 13.67 12.70 9.16
CA VAL A 210 12.36 12.47 8.56
C VAL A 210 12.49 11.68 7.25
N ARG A 211 13.44 12.05 6.38
CA ARG A 211 13.71 11.32 5.12
C ARG A 211 14.05 9.85 5.40
N SER A 212 14.93 9.57 6.35
CA SER A 212 15.24 8.19 6.75
C SER A 212 14.03 7.43 7.29
N LYS A 213 13.14 8.09 8.05
CA LYS A 213 11.88 7.47 8.50
C LYS A 213 10.91 7.19 7.36
N ILE A 214 10.85 8.06 6.36
CA ILE A 214 10.06 7.85 5.14
C ILE A 214 10.55 6.60 4.41
N GLU A 215 11.86 6.45 4.21
CA GLU A 215 12.45 5.25 3.62
C GLU A 215 12.10 3.99 4.42
N GLN A 216 12.23 4.03 5.75
CA GLN A 216 11.86 2.91 6.61
C GLN A 216 10.37 2.54 6.49
N LEU A 217 9.47 3.53 6.45
CA LEU A 217 8.05 3.28 6.24
C LEU A 217 7.79 2.62 4.89
N VAL A 218 8.39 3.11 3.81
CA VAL A 218 8.26 2.52 2.47
C VAL A 218 8.77 1.08 2.47
N GLN A 219 9.95 0.82 3.02
CA GLN A 219 10.49 -0.53 3.11
C GLN A 219 9.60 -1.46 3.95
N SER A 220 8.96 -0.95 5.01
CA SER A 220 7.99 -1.72 5.78
C SER A 220 6.74 -2.05 4.98
N LEU A 221 6.19 -1.11 4.22
CA LEU A 221 5.05 -1.35 3.34
C LEU A 221 5.37 -2.41 2.28
N LEU A 222 6.53 -2.32 1.64
CA LEU A 222 6.96 -3.28 0.62
C LEU A 222 7.02 -4.72 1.17
N ARG A 223 7.42 -4.92 2.42
CA ARG A 223 7.44 -6.26 3.06
C ARG A 223 6.05 -6.86 3.27
N PHE A 224 5.00 -6.04 3.34
CA PHE A 224 3.62 -6.53 3.46
C PHE A 224 2.96 -6.77 2.09
N LEU A 225 3.51 -6.18 1.02
CA LEU A 225 3.02 -6.34 -0.35
C LEU A 225 3.71 -7.51 -1.10
N SER A 226 4.84 -8.01 -0.59
CA SER A 226 5.67 -9.07 -1.19
C SER A 226 5.27 -10.48 -0.81
#